data_AF-A0A5E4FUI0-F1
#
_entry.id   AF-A0A5E4FUI0-F1
#
_cell.length_a   1.000
_cell.length_b   1.000
_cell.length_c   1.000
_cell.angle_alpha   90.00
_cell.angle_beta   90.00
_cell.angle_gamma   90.00
#
_symmetry.space_group_name_H-M   'P 1'
#
loop_
_entity.id
_entity.type
_entity.pdbx_description
1 polymer ?
#
loop_
_entity_poly.entity_id
_entity_poly.type
_entity_poly.pdbx_seq_one_letter_code
_entity_poly.pdbx_strand_id
1 'polypeptide(L)'
;MDDRTDPDDLHTILSEQRRDLMAAKTLDSDLDMAFKLQMQEAMAASLALNPSLASSSSSRNSPPLSPPHDAILDLAATLMLEDVERFAQEWEDHERTVSEMMKTKEDLNRRIHDQKFAADLRDVPDDYWAKHGDYYERPYSADESSSSSSSTKAAAVETENLRLYCKGLVSEERVRDMKVVVAGAGVAICDPRDNLIFEARKNLEAVADGVVLSNEAAELEAIIEGLNKALTLDLKSVTFYCDDYMLYQYVTNRVRPGNSKVATLVNQVALLQRKFEYCSPSLVTRTDIKFALKVAREAIVSQITWRADSSNGKSLKETCVICFEETDVAEMFSIDGCLHRYCCSCMKQHVEVKFLNGMGAECPHEGCKNEVNIDSCAKFLAPKLVEAISQRIKESSIPVTDKVYCPNPRCSALMSKKEVLEYTKTTFVRAEQTGARRCMKCHYYFCINCKVPWHFNMTCYDYKRSHPYPHREDQLLNSLATKKLWRQCVKCNHMVELAEGCYHITCRCGYEFCYTCGAEWKNKKATCSCRIWDERNIIREQPRQAQPIIREQPRQAQPIIREQQRQVRRRQ
;
A
#
# COMPACT_ATOMS: atom_id res chain seq x y z
N MET A 1 10.76 -12.23 39.55
CA MET A 1 12.20 -12.04 39.33
C MET A 1 12.32 -11.77 37.85
N ASP A 2 12.07 -10.52 37.46
CA ASP A 2 12.20 -10.08 36.07
C ASP A 2 13.57 -9.43 35.96
N ASP A 3 14.54 -10.20 35.49
CA ASP A 3 15.83 -9.68 35.08
C ASP A 3 15.62 -9.04 33.69
N ARG A 4 15.21 -7.77 33.69
CA ARG A 4 15.16 -6.95 32.47
C ARG A 4 16.59 -6.52 32.19
N THR A 5 17.34 -7.36 31.50
CA THR A 5 18.56 -6.93 30.81
C THR A 5 18.13 -5.84 29.82
N ASP A 6 18.73 -4.65 29.92
CA ASP A 6 18.45 -3.53 29.02
C ASP A 6 18.75 -4.00 27.58
N PRO A 7 17.88 -3.79 26.58
CA PRO A 7 18.18 -4.12 25.18
C PRO A 7 19.54 -3.56 24.72
N ASP A 8 19.93 -2.37 25.21
CA ASP A 8 21.24 -1.78 24.92
C ASP A 8 22.40 -2.61 25.51
N ASP A 9 22.21 -3.23 26.67
CA ASP A 9 23.21 -4.12 27.30
C ASP A 9 23.39 -5.42 26.50
N LEU A 10 22.30 -6.02 26.00
CA LEU A 10 22.37 -7.26 25.23
C LEU A 10 23.04 -7.06 23.87
N HIS A 11 22.72 -5.96 23.17
CA HIS A 11 23.37 -5.61 21.91
C HIS A 11 24.87 -5.30 22.12
N THR A 12 25.20 -4.67 23.25
CA THR A 12 26.60 -4.43 23.65
C THR A 12 27.34 -5.75 23.88
N ILE A 13 26.74 -6.69 24.63
CA ILE A 13 27.30 -8.01 24.91
C ILE A 13 27.51 -8.82 23.62
N LEU A 14 26.53 -8.86 22.72
CA LEU A 14 26.66 -9.59 21.44
C LEU A 14 27.74 -8.96 20.54
N SER A 15 27.85 -7.64 20.54
CA SER A 15 28.89 -6.93 19.78
C SER A 15 30.30 -7.17 20.36
N GLU A 16 30.41 -7.30 21.68
CA GLU A 16 31.63 -7.62 22.39
C GLU A 16 32.04 -9.07 22.13
N GLN A 17 31.12 -10.02 22.25
CA GLN A 17 31.35 -11.43 21.91
C GLN A 17 31.80 -11.62 20.46
N ARG A 18 31.16 -10.92 19.50
CA ARG A 18 31.59 -10.94 18.09
C ARG A 18 33.00 -10.40 17.93
N ARG A 19 33.35 -9.32 18.63
CA ARG A 19 34.68 -8.71 18.57
C ARG A 19 35.75 -9.65 19.15
N ASP A 20 35.46 -10.27 20.28
CA ASP A 20 36.38 -11.20 20.95
C ASP A 20 36.62 -12.46 20.11
N LEU A 21 35.57 -13.02 19.50
CA LEU A 21 35.70 -14.15 18.57
C LEU A 21 36.54 -13.81 17.34
N MET A 22 36.34 -12.61 16.77
CA MET A 22 37.15 -12.14 15.62
C MET A 22 38.60 -11.89 16.03
N ALA A 23 38.84 -11.31 17.21
CA ALA A 23 40.19 -11.08 17.74
C ALA A 23 40.94 -12.39 18.03
N ALA A 24 40.24 -13.39 18.58
CA ALA A 24 40.80 -14.73 18.80
C ALA A 24 41.17 -15.41 17.48
N LYS A 25 40.30 -15.30 16.46
CA LYS A 25 40.56 -15.83 15.12
C LYS A 25 41.75 -15.16 14.44
N THR A 26 41.90 -13.84 14.56
CA THR A 26 43.07 -13.12 14.02
C THR A 26 44.35 -13.52 14.74
N LEU A 27 44.30 -13.66 16.07
CA LEU A 27 45.46 -14.05 16.87
C LEU A 27 45.96 -15.47 16.49
N ASP A 28 45.04 -16.40 16.28
CA ASP A 28 45.38 -17.78 15.86
C ASP A 28 46.05 -17.81 14.48
N SER A 29 45.51 -17.05 13.52
CA SER A 29 46.12 -16.87 12.19
C SER A 29 47.51 -16.24 12.25
N ASP A 30 47.72 -15.25 13.12
CA ASP A 30 49.01 -14.58 13.29
C ASP A 30 50.05 -15.51 13.92
N LEU A 31 49.64 -16.36 14.88
CA LEU A 31 50.50 -17.37 15.50
C LEU A 31 50.94 -18.45 14.49
N ASP A 32 50.03 -18.92 13.63
CA ASP A 32 50.37 -19.88 12.56
C ASP A 32 51.32 -19.25 11.52
N MET A 33 51.10 -18.00 11.15
CA MET A 33 52.00 -17.26 10.25
C MET A 33 53.40 -17.10 10.86
N ALA A 34 53.48 -16.73 12.14
CA ALA A 34 54.73 -16.59 12.86
C ALA A 34 55.48 -17.93 12.97
N PHE A 35 54.77 -19.03 13.23
CA PHE A 35 55.35 -20.37 13.25
C PHE A 35 55.92 -20.78 11.89
N LYS A 36 55.20 -20.52 10.80
CA LYS A 36 55.66 -20.79 9.42
C LYS A 36 56.91 -19.98 9.06
N LEU A 37 56.95 -18.71 9.42
CA LEU A 37 58.11 -17.85 9.22
C LEU A 37 59.33 -18.36 10.00
N GLN A 38 59.15 -18.70 11.28
CA GLN A 38 60.24 -19.29 12.09
C GLN A 38 60.76 -20.60 11.50
N MET A 39 59.87 -21.46 10.98
CA MET A 39 60.28 -22.70 10.32
C MET A 39 61.08 -22.43 9.04
N GLN A 40 60.65 -21.46 8.23
CA GLN A 40 61.37 -21.05 7.02
C GLN A 40 62.74 -20.47 7.33
N GLU A 41 62.85 -19.62 8.35
CA GLU A 41 64.12 -19.05 8.80
C GLU A 41 65.07 -20.15 9.30
N ALA A 42 64.56 -21.11 10.08
CA ALA A 42 65.36 -22.25 10.56
C ALA A 42 65.84 -23.14 9.40
N MET A 43 65.00 -23.38 8.39
CA MET A 43 65.38 -24.11 7.17
C MET A 43 66.44 -23.35 6.36
N ALA A 44 66.27 -22.05 6.19
CA ALA A 44 67.23 -21.20 5.46
C ALA A 44 68.59 -21.12 6.18
N ALA A 45 68.59 -20.97 7.51
CA ALA A 45 69.80 -20.98 8.32
C ALA A 45 70.53 -22.33 8.24
N SER A 46 69.79 -23.45 8.23
CA SER A 46 70.36 -24.79 8.09
C SER A 46 71.00 -25.03 6.72
N LEU A 47 70.41 -24.47 5.65
CA LEU A 47 70.97 -24.50 4.29
C LEU A 47 72.22 -23.62 4.16
N ALA A 48 72.28 -22.49 4.86
CA ALA A 48 73.43 -21.59 4.86
C ALA A 48 74.66 -22.17 5.58
N LEU A 49 74.46 -23.04 6.58
CA LEU A 49 75.54 -23.66 7.36
C LEU A 49 76.19 -24.88 6.67
N ASN A 50 75.58 -25.43 5.61
CA ASN A 50 76.14 -26.56 4.85
C ASN A 50 76.07 -26.29 3.33
N PRO A 51 77.04 -25.57 2.75
CA PRO A 51 77.06 -25.26 1.31
C PRO A 51 77.26 -26.49 0.42
N SER A 52 77.78 -27.59 0.97
CA SER A 52 78.29 -28.74 0.21
C SER A 52 77.25 -29.82 -0.11
N LEU A 53 75.95 -29.57 0.09
CA LEU A 53 74.87 -30.48 -0.30
C LEU A 53 74.00 -29.97 -1.47
N ALA A 54 74.35 -28.83 -2.07
CA ALA A 54 73.62 -28.28 -3.20
C ALA A 54 73.71 -29.12 -4.50
N SER A 55 74.43 -30.25 -4.49
CA SER A 55 74.55 -31.14 -5.64
C SER A 55 74.55 -32.63 -5.26
N SER A 56 73.47 -33.13 -4.67
CA SER A 56 73.06 -34.52 -4.93
C SER A 56 71.59 -34.79 -4.63
N SER A 57 70.97 -35.39 -5.63
CA SER A 57 69.61 -35.91 -5.81
C SER A 57 68.86 -36.49 -4.59
N SER A 58 67.52 -36.44 -4.70
CA SER A 58 66.58 -37.58 -4.64
C SER A 58 65.38 -37.43 -3.71
N SER A 59 64.24 -37.86 -4.23
CA SER A 59 62.94 -38.05 -3.59
C SER A 59 63.03 -38.59 -2.16
N ARG A 60 62.47 -37.87 -1.19
CA ARG A 60 62.02 -38.46 0.07
C ARG A 60 60.68 -37.89 0.51
N ASN A 61 59.77 -38.82 0.76
CA ASN A 61 58.43 -38.65 1.30
C ASN A 61 58.42 -37.74 2.53
N SER A 62 57.62 -36.67 2.49
CA SER A 62 57.10 -36.03 3.69
C SER A 62 56.10 -36.98 4.37
N PRO A 63 56.14 -37.16 5.71
CA PRO A 63 55.08 -37.89 6.40
C PRO A 63 53.74 -37.16 6.20
N PRO A 64 52.60 -37.86 6.20
CA PRO A 64 51.31 -37.18 6.16
C PRO A 64 51.20 -36.33 7.44
N LEU A 65 51.08 -35.00 7.28
CA LEU A 65 50.59 -34.16 8.36
C LEU A 65 49.23 -34.75 8.77
N SER A 66 49.10 -35.11 10.04
CA SER A 66 47.80 -35.35 10.68
C SER A 66 46.84 -34.21 10.32
N PRO A 67 45.53 -34.47 10.15
CA PRO A 67 44.58 -33.42 9.83
C PRO A 67 44.74 -32.30 10.86
N PRO A 68 44.87 -31.03 10.44
CA PRO A 68 45.21 -29.97 11.35
C PRO A 68 44.04 -29.81 12.33
N HIS A 69 44.33 -29.92 13.63
CA HIS A 69 43.39 -29.53 14.68
C HIS A 69 42.87 -28.09 14.46
N ASP A 70 43.62 -27.27 13.74
CA ASP A 70 43.33 -25.89 13.35
C ASP A 70 42.09 -25.75 12.43
N ALA A 71 41.84 -26.74 11.55
CA ALA A 71 40.64 -26.70 10.69
C ALA A 71 39.34 -26.91 11.48
N ILE A 72 39.41 -27.63 12.60
CA ILE A 72 38.26 -27.87 13.50
C ILE A 72 38.01 -26.62 14.35
N LEU A 73 39.06 -25.93 14.78
CA LEU A 73 38.96 -24.70 15.58
C LEU A 73 38.42 -23.53 14.74
N ASP A 74 38.89 -23.37 13.50
CA ASP A 74 38.38 -22.37 12.56
C ASP A 74 36.90 -22.62 12.17
N LEU A 75 36.52 -23.88 11.99
CA LEU A 75 35.13 -24.27 11.73
C LEU A 75 34.24 -23.97 12.95
N ALA A 76 34.70 -24.29 14.16
CA ALA A 76 33.96 -24.00 15.39
C ALA A 76 33.77 -22.50 15.61
N ALA A 77 34.81 -21.69 15.40
CA ALA A 77 34.73 -20.24 15.50
C ALA A 77 33.78 -19.63 14.45
N THR A 78 33.77 -20.19 13.24
CA THR A 78 32.87 -19.76 12.16
C THR A 78 31.41 -20.08 12.50
N LEU A 79 31.12 -21.28 13.00
CA LEU A 79 29.77 -21.66 13.43
C LEU A 79 29.27 -20.80 14.60
N MET A 80 30.15 -20.47 15.55
CA MET A 80 29.80 -19.57 16.67
C MET A 80 29.47 -18.15 16.20
N LEU A 81 30.20 -17.62 15.21
CA LEU A 81 29.90 -16.31 14.62
C LEU A 81 28.56 -16.33 13.88
N GLU A 82 28.27 -17.41 13.13
CA GLU A 82 26.98 -17.60 12.45
C GLU A 82 25.81 -17.70 13.44
N ASP A 83 26.00 -18.37 14.58
CA ASP A 83 24.97 -18.48 15.62
C ASP A 83 24.72 -17.13 16.33
N VAL A 84 25.78 -16.34 16.59
CA VAL A 84 25.65 -14.97 17.15
C VAL A 84 24.90 -14.05 16.17
N GLU A 85 25.22 -14.13 14.87
CA GLU A 85 24.53 -13.34 13.83
C GLU A 85 23.07 -13.79 13.66
N ARG A 86 22.79 -15.09 13.69
CA ARG A 86 21.43 -15.63 13.68
C ARG A 86 20.63 -15.14 14.87
N PHE A 87 21.20 -15.20 16.08
CA PHE A 87 20.52 -14.76 17.29
C PHE A 87 20.21 -13.26 17.26
N ALA A 88 21.15 -12.44 16.78
CA ALA A 88 20.93 -11.00 16.59
C ALA A 88 19.77 -10.74 15.61
N GLN A 89 19.73 -11.44 14.48
CA GLN A 89 18.66 -11.33 13.50
C GLN A 89 17.31 -11.79 14.07
N GLU A 90 17.26 -12.92 14.78
CA GLU A 90 16.04 -13.44 15.42
C GLU A 90 15.48 -12.44 16.43
N TRP A 91 16.35 -11.75 17.16
CA TRP A 91 15.95 -10.76 18.15
C TRP A 91 15.43 -9.47 17.51
N GLU A 92 16.10 -8.94 16.47
CA GLU A 92 15.60 -7.81 15.69
C GLU A 92 14.24 -8.11 15.03
N ASP A 93 14.09 -9.32 14.48
CA ASP A 93 12.84 -9.78 13.88
C ASP A 93 11.74 -9.90 14.95
N HIS A 94 12.09 -10.38 16.16
CA HIS A 94 11.18 -10.42 17.29
C HIS A 94 10.73 -9.01 17.70
N GLU A 95 11.65 -8.07 17.87
CA GLU A 95 11.34 -6.69 18.26
C GLU A 95 10.45 -6.00 17.21
N ARG A 96 10.77 -6.17 15.93
CA ARG A 96 9.95 -5.68 14.82
C ARG A 96 8.54 -6.26 14.87
N THR A 97 8.43 -7.57 15.07
CA THR A 97 7.14 -8.26 15.20
C THR A 97 6.34 -7.72 16.39
N VAL A 98 6.97 -7.52 17.54
CA VAL A 98 6.34 -6.94 18.74
C VAL A 98 5.88 -5.50 18.48
N SER A 99 6.70 -4.68 17.82
CA SER A 99 6.37 -3.28 17.47
C SER A 99 5.20 -3.19 16.50
N GLU A 100 5.20 -4.00 15.44
CA GLU A 100 4.07 -4.10 14.51
C GLU A 100 2.79 -4.58 15.20
N MET A 101 2.92 -5.54 16.12
CA MET A 101 1.80 -6.02 16.91
C MET A 101 1.23 -4.95 17.87
N MET A 102 2.08 -4.11 18.46
CA MET A 102 1.62 -2.97 19.26
C MET A 102 0.85 -1.95 18.40
N LYS A 103 1.35 -1.63 17.19
CA LYS A 103 0.64 -0.76 16.25
C LYS A 103 -0.72 -1.33 15.83
N THR A 104 -0.79 -2.64 15.56
CA THR A 104 -2.06 -3.29 15.20
C THR A 104 -3.04 -3.33 16.37
N LYS A 105 -2.57 -3.50 17.60
CA LYS A 105 -3.37 -3.37 18.82
C LYS A 105 -3.93 -1.96 19.00
N GLU A 106 -3.12 -0.93 18.80
CA GLU A 106 -3.57 0.47 18.86
C GLU A 106 -4.61 0.77 17.78
N ASP A 107 -4.39 0.30 16.55
CA ASP A 107 -5.34 0.45 15.45
C ASP A 107 -6.66 -0.28 15.73
N LEU A 108 -6.61 -1.51 16.27
CA LEU A 108 -7.77 -2.27 16.72
C LEU A 108 -8.56 -1.49 17.80
N ASN A 109 -7.88 -0.96 18.81
CA ASN A 109 -8.52 -0.16 19.86
C ASN A 109 -9.19 1.10 19.29
N ARG A 110 -8.54 1.79 18.35
CA ARG A 110 -9.13 2.96 17.68
C ARG A 110 -10.39 2.57 16.91
N ARG A 111 -10.36 1.48 16.14
CA ARG A 111 -11.53 1.01 15.38
C ARG A 111 -12.69 0.60 16.27
N ILE A 112 -12.41 -0.08 17.39
CA ILE A 112 -13.43 -0.43 18.40
C ILE A 112 -14.06 0.85 18.97
N HIS A 113 -13.24 1.84 19.33
CA HIS A 113 -13.71 3.13 19.83
C HIS A 113 -14.58 3.86 18.80
N ASP A 114 -14.13 3.98 17.55
CA ASP A 114 -14.84 4.67 16.47
C ASP A 114 -16.18 3.99 16.18
N GLN A 115 -16.22 2.66 16.20
CA GLN A 115 -17.45 1.90 16.02
C GLN A 115 -18.44 2.13 17.17
N LYS A 116 -17.95 2.18 18.41
CA LYS A 116 -18.78 2.51 19.59
C LYS A 116 -19.34 3.91 19.47
N PHE A 117 -18.51 4.90 19.15
CA PHE A 117 -18.94 6.28 18.93
C PHE A 117 -19.99 6.37 17.81
N ALA A 118 -19.80 5.64 16.72
CA ALA A 118 -20.78 5.57 15.63
C ALA A 118 -22.10 4.90 16.06
N ALA A 119 -22.08 3.97 17.03
CA ALA A 119 -23.29 3.41 17.63
C ALA A 119 -23.99 4.42 18.53
N ASP A 120 -23.25 5.06 19.43
CA ASP A 120 -23.77 6.11 20.32
C ASP A 120 -24.43 7.23 19.51
N LEU A 121 -23.82 7.65 18.39
CA LEU A 121 -24.38 8.65 17.46
C LEU A 121 -25.69 8.22 16.80
N ARG A 122 -25.87 6.93 16.49
CA ARG A 122 -27.12 6.42 15.92
C ARG A 122 -28.25 6.42 16.95
N ASP A 123 -27.91 6.21 18.22
CA ASP A 123 -28.87 6.16 19.32
C ASP A 123 -29.24 7.55 19.87
N VAL A 124 -28.61 8.63 19.36
CA VAL A 124 -28.99 10.01 19.68
C VAL A 124 -30.41 10.30 19.15
N PRO A 125 -31.36 10.65 20.03
CA PRO A 125 -32.74 10.96 19.65
C PRO A 125 -32.86 12.11 18.64
N ASP A 126 -33.83 12.03 17.73
CA ASP A 126 -34.05 13.05 16.69
C ASP A 126 -34.41 14.43 17.26
N ASP A 127 -35.04 14.52 18.42
CA ASP A 127 -35.34 15.78 19.11
C ASP A 127 -34.08 16.46 19.65
N TYR A 128 -33.06 15.70 20.04
CA TYR A 128 -31.75 16.23 20.41
C TYR A 128 -31.02 16.79 19.19
N TRP A 129 -31.04 16.08 18.05
CA TRP A 129 -30.52 16.57 16.77
C TRP A 129 -31.25 17.82 16.28
N ALA A 130 -32.58 17.88 16.41
CA ALA A 130 -33.36 19.06 16.00
C ALA A 130 -33.02 20.32 16.81
N LYS A 131 -32.54 20.15 18.06
CA LYS A 131 -32.22 21.26 18.96
C LYS A 131 -30.75 21.70 18.90
N HIS A 132 -29.83 20.78 18.59
CA HIS A 132 -28.39 21.01 18.69
C HIS A 132 -27.61 20.67 17.40
N GLY A 133 -28.28 20.13 16.37
CA GLY A 133 -27.67 19.71 15.10
C GLY A 133 -27.21 20.86 14.20
N ASP A 134 -27.69 22.09 14.42
CA ASP A 134 -27.18 23.26 13.67
C ASP A 134 -25.70 23.56 13.96
N TYR A 135 -25.14 22.98 15.03
CA TYR A 135 -23.73 23.11 15.40
C TYR A 135 -22.86 21.92 14.93
N TYR A 136 -23.46 20.85 14.40
CA TYR A 136 -22.76 19.59 14.07
C TYR A 136 -23.43 18.87 12.88
N GLU A 137 -22.66 18.51 11.84
CA GLU A 137 -23.19 17.72 10.71
C GLU A 137 -23.51 16.27 11.14
N ARG A 138 -24.72 15.78 10.81
CA ARG A 138 -25.12 14.38 11.07
C ARG A 138 -24.33 13.47 10.12
N PRO A 139 -23.46 12.55 10.59
CA PRO A 139 -22.46 11.92 9.73
C PRO A 139 -23.02 10.96 8.65
N TYR A 140 -24.30 10.57 8.76
CA TYR A 140 -24.95 9.67 7.81
C TYR A 140 -26.40 10.10 7.62
N SER A 141 -26.70 10.82 6.54
CA SER A 141 -28.08 11.02 6.07
C SER A 141 -28.58 9.68 5.51
N ALA A 142 -29.48 9.03 6.23
CA ALA A 142 -30.15 7.83 5.77
C ALA A 142 -31.21 8.18 4.72
N ASP A 143 -30.78 8.39 3.48
CA ASP A 143 -31.68 8.43 2.32
C ASP A 143 -31.68 7.03 1.67
N GLU A 144 -32.75 6.29 1.99
CA GLU A 144 -33.38 5.12 1.34
C GLU A 144 -32.47 4.00 0.78
N SER A 145 -32.51 2.76 1.28
CA SER A 145 -33.67 1.87 1.17
C SER A 145 -33.33 0.48 1.76
N SER A 146 -34.17 -0.03 2.65
CA SER A 146 -34.61 -1.44 2.75
C SER A 146 -35.30 -1.69 4.09
N SER A 147 -36.63 -1.67 4.06
CA SER A 147 -37.49 -2.08 5.15
C SER A 147 -37.38 -3.59 5.39
N SER A 148 -37.11 -3.99 6.63
CA SER A 148 -37.86 -5.07 7.26
C SER A 148 -37.83 -4.91 8.77
N SER A 149 -39.04 -4.73 9.31
CA SER A 149 -39.35 -4.64 10.72
C SER A 149 -39.26 -6.01 11.39
N SER A 150 -38.53 -6.10 12.49
CA SER A 150 -39.05 -6.82 13.65
C SER A 150 -38.51 -6.17 14.93
N SER A 151 -39.46 -5.75 15.74
CA SER A 151 -39.28 -5.10 17.02
C SER A 151 -39.07 -6.12 18.12
N THR A 152 -37.98 -5.99 18.86
CA THR A 152 -37.94 -6.36 20.28
C THR A 152 -36.98 -5.41 21.02
N LYS A 153 -37.55 -4.58 21.90
CA LYS A 153 -36.83 -3.93 22.99
C LYS A 153 -36.30 -5.02 23.92
N ALA A 154 -34.98 -5.12 24.08
CA ALA A 154 -34.25 -5.35 25.33
C ALA A 154 -32.83 -5.91 25.04
N ALA A 155 -31.80 -5.14 25.38
CA ALA A 155 -30.50 -5.56 25.93
C ALA A 155 -29.59 -4.33 25.88
N ALA A 156 -29.37 -3.62 27.00
CA ALA A 156 -28.27 -3.93 27.90
C ALA A 156 -26.95 -4.03 27.14
N VAL A 157 -26.15 -2.95 27.19
CA VAL A 157 -24.68 -2.89 27.02
C VAL A 157 -24.08 -4.24 26.58
N GLU A 158 -24.08 -4.53 25.28
CA GLU A 158 -23.31 -5.67 24.77
C GLU A 158 -21.85 -5.24 24.66
N THR A 159 -21.15 -5.50 25.74
CA THR A 159 -19.69 -5.50 25.84
C THR A 159 -19.10 -6.41 24.75
N GLU A 160 -18.32 -5.83 23.84
CA GLU A 160 -17.04 -6.36 23.34
C GLU A 160 -16.95 -7.78 22.75
N ASN A 161 -18.01 -8.40 22.22
CA ASN A 161 -17.87 -9.74 21.64
C ASN A 161 -17.36 -9.71 20.18
N LEU A 162 -16.04 -9.49 20.04
CA LEU A 162 -15.33 -9.70 18.79
C LEU A 162 -15.44 -11.16 18.35
N ARG A 163 -15.55 -11.35 17.03
CA ARG A 163 -15.73 -12.66 16.40
C ARG A 163 -14.38 -13.19 15.92
N LEU A 164 -13.93 -14.30 16.47
CA LEU A 164 -12.68 -14.95 16.09
C LEU A 164 -12.96 -16.13 15.15
N TYR A 165 -12.57 -16.00 13.89
CA TYR A 165 -12.65 -17.06 12.90
C TYR A 165 -11.31 -17.75 12.76
N CYS A 166 -11.31 -19.08 12.85
CA CYS A 166 -10.10 -19.89 12.73
C CYS A 166 -10.32 -20.97 11.67
N LYS A 167 -9.32 -21.18 10.79
CA LYS A 167 -9.36 -22.27 9.82
C LYS A 167 -7.98 -22.87 9.60
N GLY A 168 -7.87 -24.18 9.79
CA GLY A 168 -6.72 -24.98 9.40
C GLY A 168 -7.00 -25.75 8.13
N LEU A 169 -5.98 -25.92 7.29
CA LEU A 169 -6.07 -26.67 6.05
C LEU A 169 -4.81 -27.54 5.89
N VAL A 170 -4.99 -28.75 5.38
CA VAL A 170 -3.92 -29.61 4.89
C VAL A 170 -4.18 -29.86 3.41
N SER A 171 -3.16 -29.71 2.57
CA SER A 171 -3.25 -29.91 1.13
C SER A 171 -2.07 -30.74 0.62
N GLU A 172 -2.34 -31.65 -0.30
CA GLU A 172 -1.30 -32.32 -1.10
C GLU A 172 -1.10 -31.51 -2.38
N GLU A 173 0.06 -30.88 -2.50
CA GLU A 173 0.39 -29.96 -3.58
C GLU A 173 1.47 -30.56 -4.48
N ARG A 174 1.39 -30.27 -5.78
CA ARG A 174 2.40 -30.71 -6.75
C ARG A 174 3.37 -29.57 -7.01
N VAL A 175 4.60 -29.71 -6.51
CA VAL A 175 5.70 -28.80 -6.82
C VAL A 175 6.56 -29.49 -7.88
N ARG A 176 6.45 -29.03 -9.13
CA ARG A 176 7.05 -29.70 -10.30
C ARG A 176 6.56 -31.16 -10.41
N ASP A 177 7.44 -32.14 -10.27
CA ASP A 177 7.13 -33.58 -10.33
C ASP A 177 7.01 -34.26 -8.96
N MET A 178 7.19 -33.51 -7.86
CA MET A 178 7.11 -34.03 -6.50
C MET A 178 5.77 -33.70 -5.85
N LYS A 179 5.16 -34.69 -5.18
CA LYS A 179 4.01 -34.48 -4.30
C LYS A 179 4.51 -34.08 -2.92
N VAL A 180 4.03 -32.95 -2.42
CA VAL A 180 4.39 -32.41 -1.11
C VAL A 180 3.11 -32.14 -0.33
N VAL A 181 3.04 -32.62 0.91
CA VAL A 181 1.96 -32.27 1.82
C VAL A 181 2.36 -30.99 2.58
N VAL A 182 1.48 -29.99 2.54
CA VAL A 182 1.64 -28.69 3.20
C VAL A 182 0.39 -28.36 4.02
N ALA A 183 0.56 -27.58 5.09
CA ALA A 183 -0.53 -27.24 5.98
C ALA A 183 -0.46 -25.79 6.43
N GLY A 184 -1.60 -25.13 6.55
CA GLY A 184 -1.68 -23.71 6.88
C GLY A 184 -2.85 -23.39 7.79
N ALA A 185 -2.63 -22.47 8.71
CA ALA A 185 -3.65 -21.90 9.58
C ALA A 185 -3.90 -20.44 9.20
N GLY A 186 -5.18 -20.06 9.19
CA GLY A 186 -5.65 -18.70 9.02
C GLY A 186 -6.53 -18.30 10.20
N VAL A 187 -6.31 -17.08 10.68
CA VAL A 187 -7.04 -16.45 11.77
C VAL A 187 -7.59 -15.12 11.28
N ALA A 188 -8.84 -14.83 11.59
CA ALA A 188 -9.47 -13.54 11.32
C ALA A 188 -10.28 -13.09 12.53
N ILE A 189 -10.08 -11.84 12.97
CA ILE A 189 -10.88 -11.21 14.02
C ILE A 189 -11.76 -10.18 13.33
N CYS A 190 -13.08 -10.33 13.52
CA CYS A 190 -14.08 -9.45 12.97
C CYS A 190 -14.87 -8.74 14.07
N ASP A 191 -15.47 -7.61 13.71
CA ASP A 191 -16.47 -6.97 14.54
C ASP A 191 -17.76 -7.82 14.64
N PRO A 192 -18.74 -7.45 15.49
CA PRO A 192 -20.02 -8.15 15.57
C PRO A 192 -20.85 -8.16 14.26
N ARG A 193 -20.47 -7.37 13.25
CA ARG A 193 -21.11 -7.24 11.94
C ARG A 193 -20.33 -7.96 10.83
N ASP A 194 -19.36 -8.80 11.17
CA ASP A 194 -18.49 -9.55 10.25
C ASP A 194 -17.57 -8.70 9.36
N ASN A 195 -17.25 -7.47 9.78
CA ASN A 195 -16.20 -6.68 9.17
C ASN A 195 -14.83 -7.12 9.70
N LEU A 196 -13.91 -7.45 8.79
CA LEU A 196 -12.56 -7.87 9.14
C LEU A 196 -11.78 -6.72 9.80
N ILE A 197 -11.26 -6.98 11.00
CA ILE A 197 -10.42 -6.03 11.72
C ILE A 197 -8.96 -6.46 11.71
N PHE A 198 -8.70 -7.76 11.88
CA PHE A 198 -7.36 -8.32 11.94
C PHE A 198 -7.30 -9.68 11.25
N GLU A 199 -6.19 -9.98 10.58
CA GLU A 199 -5.90 -11.30 10.02
C GLU A 199 -4.47 -11.75 10.35
N ALA A 200 -4.29 -13.04 10.56
CA ALA A 200 -2.98 -13.65 10.76
C ALA A 200 -2.90 -15.02 10.11
N ARG A 201 -1.75 -15.31 9.50
CA ARG A 201 -1.46 -16.61 8.88
C ARG A 201 -0.31 -17.31 9.59
N LYS A 202 -0.34 -18.64 9.61
CA LYS A 202 0.74 -19.48 10.14
C LYS A 202 0.94 -20.72 9.28
N ASN A 203 2.21 -21.00 8.98
CA ASN A 203 2.61 -22.24 8.34
C ASN A 203 2.65 -23.35 9.39
N LEU A 204 1.98 -24.48 9.11
CA LEU A 204 1.93 -25.63 10.02
C LEU A 204 2.85 -26.73 9.50
N GLU A 205 3.43 -27.49 10.42
CA GLU A 205 4.21 -28.68 10.08
C GLU A 205 3.29 -29.81 9.63
N ALA A 206 3.17 -29.97 8.31
CA ALA A 206 2.30 -30.97 7.70
C ALA A 206 2.75 -32.42 7.91
N VAL A 207 4.04 -32.63 8.19
CA VAL A 207 4.64 -33.95 8.46
C VAL A 207 5.57 -33.81 9.65
N ALA A 208 5.24 -34.47 10.76
CA ALA A 208 6.09 -34.57 11.94
C ALA A 208 6.32 -36.06 12.23
N ASP A 209 7.58 -36.46 12.43
CA ASP A 209 8.00 -37.85 12.67
C ASP A 209 7.45 -38.86 11.63
N GLY A 210 7.33 -38.45 10.37
CA GLY A 210 6.81 -39.28 9.28
C GLY A 210 5.28 -39.46 9.27
N VAL A 211 4.56 -38.84 10.20
CA VAL A 211 3.09 -38.88 10.28
C VAL A 211 2.52 -37.59 9.71
N VAL A 212 1.60 -37.72 8.75
CA VAL A 212 0.89 -36.58 8.14
C VAL A 212 -0.10 -35.99 9.13
N LEU A 213 -0.14 -34.66 9.22
CA LEU A 213 -1.09 -33.91 10.03
C LEU A 213 -2.52 -34.16 9.53
N SER A 214 -3.44 -34.54 10.42
CA SER A 214 -4.84 -34.70 10.06
C SER A 214 -5.53 -33.33 9.93
N ASN A 215 -6.62 -33.28 9.17
CA ASN A 215 -7.40 -32.04 9.02
C ASN A 215 -7.93 -31.54 10.37
N GLU A 216 -8.36 -32.45 11.25
CA GLU A 216 -8.82 -32.11 12.60
C GLU A 216 -7.71 -31.48 13.45
N ALA A 217 -6.49 -31.99 13.33
CA ALA A 217 -5.34 -31.44 14.04
C ALA A 217 -4.97 -30.05 13.50
N ALA A 218 -4.96 -29.85 12.18
CA ALA A 218 -4.69 -28.55 11.56
C ALA A 218 -5.70 -27.48 11.99
N GLU A 219 -7.00 -27.82 12.05
CA GLU A 219 -8.03 -26.90 12.51
C GLU A 219 -7.91 -26.56 14.00
N LEU A 220 -7.57 -27.53 14.86
CA LEU A 220 -7.30 -27.26 16.27
C LEU A 220 -6.06 -26.38 16.46
N GLU A 221 -5.00 -26.58 15.67
CA GLU A 221 -3.83 -25.69 15.69
C GLU A 221 -4.18 -24.26 15.24
N ALA A 222 -5.10 -24.10 14.29
CA ALA A 222 -5.60 -22.78 13.91
C ALA A 222 -6.43 -22.11 15.03
N ILE A 223 -7.20 -22.88 15.79
CA ILE A 223 -7.92 -22.37 16.98
C ILE A 223 -6.93 -21.92 18.05
N ILE A 224 -5.92 -22.75 18.35
CA ILE A 224 -4.86 -22.42 19.32
C ILE A 224 -4.14 -21.13 18.91
N GLU A 225 -3.77 -21.00 17.64
CA GLU A 225 -3.13 -19.80 17.10
C GLU A 225 -4.05 -18.58 17.25
N GLY A 226 -5.34 -18.72 16.91
CA GLY A 226 -6.30 -17.63 17.04
C GLY A 226 -6.50 -17.15 18.48
N LEU A 227 -6.63 -18.08 19.42
CA LEU A 227 -6.76 -17.75 20.84
C LEU A 227 -5.49 -17.10 21.38
N ASN A 228 -4.30 -17.58 21.01
CA ASN A 228 -3.05 -16.93 21.39
C ASN A 228 -2.98 -15.50 20.86
N LYS A 229 -3.29 -15.27 19.58
CA LYS A 229 -3.31 -13.92 19.00
C LYS A 229 -4.32 -13.01 19.69
N ALA A 230 -5.50 -13.52 20.02
CA ALA A 230 -6.49 -12.76 20.78
C ALA A 230 -5.99 -12.37 22.18
N LEU A 231 -5.32 -13.28 22.89
CA LEU A 231 -4.67 -12.96 24.17
C LEU A 231 -3.57 -11.90 24.00
N THR A 232 -2.77 -11.99 22.93
CA THR A 232 -1.70 -11.01 22.69
C THR A 232 -2.23 -9.63 22.33
N LEU A 233 -3.44 -9.55 21.77
CA LEU A 233 -4.16 -8.31 21.52
C LEU A 233 -4.90 -7.78 22.78
N ASP A 234 -4.70 -8.40 23.95
CA ASP A 234 -5.39 -8.12 25.22
C ASP A 234 -6.92 -8.20 25.13
N LEU A 235 -7.44 -9.10 24.28
CA LEU A 235 -8.87 -9.35 24.22
C LEU A 235 -9.32 -10.15 25.43
N LYS A 236 -10.26 -9.58 26.20
CA LYS A 236 -10.82 -10.21 27.41
C LYS A 236 -11.97 -11.17 27.11
N SER A 237 -12.73 -10.86 26.06
CA SER A 237 -13.95 -11.59 25.67
C SER A 237 -13.89 -11.98 24.20
N VAL A 238 -14.03 -13.26 23.89
CA VAL A 238 -13.94 -13.77 22.51
C VAL A 238 -14.96 -14.87 22.28
N THR A 239 -15.67 -14.80 21.15
CA THR A 239 -16.41 -15.95 20.61
C THR A 239 -15.65 -16.47 19.40
N PHE A 240 -15.17 -17.72 19.46
CA PHE A 240 -14.47 -18.32 18.32
C PHE A 240 -15.38 -19.26 17.54
N TYR A 241 -15.22 -19.23 16.23
CA TYR A 241 -16.12 -19.86 15.27
C TYR A 241 -15.40 -20.96 14.51
N CYS A 242 -16.03 -22.14 14.47
CA CYS A 242 -15.59 -23.29 13.66
C CYS A 242 -16.72 -23.77 12.74
N ASP A 243 -16.38 -24.37 11.60
CA ASP A 243 -17.32 -24.93 10.63
C ASP A 243 -17.40 -26.46 10.69
N ASP A 244 -16.52 -27.12 11.45
CA ASP A 244 -16.55 -28.56 11.68
C ASP A 244 -17.32 -28.92 12.97
N TYR A 245 -18.37 -29.72 12.80
CA TYR A 245 -19.25 -30.16 13.89
C TYR A 245 -18.55 -31.06 14.91
N MET A 246 -17.65 -31.94 14.48
CA MET A 246 -16.92 -32.84 15.37
C MET A 246 -15.91 -32.06 16.21
N LEU A 247 -15.21 -31.10 15.61
CA LEU A 247 -14.33 -30.20 16.36
C LEU A 247 -15.08 -29.37 17.39
N TYR A 248 -16.25 -28.84 17.02
CA TYR A 248 -17.14 -28.16 17.95
C TYR A 248 -17.48 -29.05 19.16
N GLN A 249 -17.78 -30.33 18.93
CA GLN A 249 -18.04 -31.29 20.01
C GLN A 249 -16.81 -31.55 20.90
N TYR A 250 -15.61 -31.57 20.33
CA TYR A 250 -14.37 -31.73 21.09
C TYR A 250 -14.08 -30.51 21.98
N VAL A 251 -14.14 -29.30 21.43
CA VAL A 251 -13.82 -28.07 22.18
C VAL A 251 -14.91 -27.68 23.20
N THR A 252 -16.13 -28.18 23.02
CA THR A 252 -17.20 -28.10 24.04
C THR A 252 -17.16 -29.25 25.05
N ASN A 253 -16.15 -30.12 24.96
CA ASN A 253 -15.96 -31.29 25.83
C ASN A 253 -17.17 -32.24 25.87
N ARG A 254 -17.95 -32.30 24.78
CA ARG A 254 -19.10 -33.22 24.64
C ARG A 254 -18.67 -34.61 24.19
N VAL A 255 -17.61 -34.68 23.40
CA VAL A 255 -17.04 -35.93 22.89
C VAL A 255 -15.54 -35.95 23.14
N ARG A 256 -15.00 -37.13 23.48
CA ARG A 256 -13.56 -37.32 23.63
C ARG A 256 -12.94 -37.70 22.29
N PRO A 257 -11.85 -37.05 21.85
CA PRO A 257 -11.15 -37.43 20.64
C PRO A 257 -10.48 -38.81 20.81
N GLY A 258 -10.57 -39.65 19.78
CA GLY A 258 -9.96 -40.99 19.77
C GLY A 258 -8.45 -40.98 19.49
N ASN A 259 -7.93 -39.92 18.86
CA ASN A 259 -6.51 -39.76 18.53
C ASN A 259 -5.80 -38.98 19.65
N SER A 260 -4.67 -39.52 20.15
CA SER A 260 -3.89 -38.91 21.22
C SER A 260 -3.36 -37.51 20.88
N LYS A 261 -2.94 -37.25 19.63
CA LYS A 261 -2.48 -35.91 19.19
C LYS A 261 -3.62 -34.90 19.23
N VAL A 262 -4.80 -35.29 18.74
CA VAL A 262 -6.02 -34.46 18.77
C VAL A 262 -6.45 -34.20 20.23
N ALA A 263 -6.36 -35.21 21.11
CA ALA A 263 -6.65 -35.04 22.54
C ALA A 263 -5.76 -33.99 23.20
N THR A 264 -4.45 -33.99 22.90
CA THR A 264 -3.51 -33.00 23.41
C THR A 264 -3.87 -31.59 22.94
N LEU A 265 -4.18 -31.41 21.66
CA LEU A 265 -4.57 -30.11 21.10
C LEU A 265 -5.88 -29.60 21.71
N VAL A 266 -6.88 -30.46 21.91
CA VAL A 266 -8.14 -30.10 22.59
C VAL A 266 -7.89 -29.65 24.02
N ASN A 267 -7.00 -30.33 24.75
CA ASN A 267 -6.61 -29.90 26.10
C ASN A 267 -5.92 -28.53 26.09
N GLN A 268 -5.08 -28.25 25.09
CA GLN A 268 -4.46 -26.93 24.94
C GLN A 268 -5.49 -25.84 24.66
N VAL A 269 -6.47 -26.08 23.78
CA VAL A 269 -7.60 -25.17 23.54
C VAL A 269 -8.35 -24.90 24.85
N ALA A 270 -8.66 -25.94 25.62
CA ALA A 270 -9.35 -25.78 26.91
C ALA A 270 -8.55 -24.97 27.94
N LEU A 271 -7.21 -25.09 27.95
CA LEU A 271 -6.34 -24.27 28.79
C LEU A 271 -6.33 -22.80 28.36
N LEU A 272 -6.31 -22.54 27.05
CA LEU A 272 -6.35 -21.18 26.51
C LEU A 272 -7.69 -20.49 26.76
N GLN A 273 -8.81 -21.20 26.58
CA GLN A 273 -10.15 -20.68 26.87
C GLN A 273 -10.27 -20.14 28.31
N ARG A 274 -9.60 -20.78 29.29
CA ARG A 274 -9.61 -20.35 30.70
C ARG A 274 -8.82 -19.07 30.98
N LYS A 275 -8.01 -18.59 30.04
CA LYS A 275 -7.24 -17.34 30.17
C LYS A 275 -8.08 -16.08 29.87
N PHE A 276 -9.27 -16.25 29.28
CA PHE A 276 -10.18 -15.16 28.95
C PHE A 276 -11.23 -14.95 30.06
N GLU A 277 -11.73 -13.73 30.21
CA GLU A 277 -12.88 -13.43 31.07
C GLU A 277 -14.15 -14.08 30.51
N TYR A 278 -14.28 -14.09 29.18
CA TYR A 278 -15.32 -14.81 28.45
C TYR A 278 -14.75 -15.46 27.18
N CYS A 279 -14.88 -16.78 27.05
CA CYS A 279 -14.53 -17.48 25.82
C CYS A 279 -15.57 -18.56 25.51
N SER A 280 -16.21 -18.47 24.34
CA SER A 280 -17.21 -19.45 23.92
C SER A 280 -16.98 -19.93 22.48
N PRO A 281 -17.06 -21.25 22.22
CA PRO A 281 -17.09 -21.78 20.86
C PRO A 281 -18.49 -21.62 20.25
N SER A 282 -18.54 -21.33 18.95
CA SER A 282 -19.77 -21.34 18.17
C SER A 282 -19.56 -22.07 16.84
N LEU A 283 -20.58 -22.80 16.41
CA LEU A 283 -20.59 -23.48 15.11
C LEU A 283 -21.20 -22.56 14.05
N VAL A 284 -20.56 -22.46 12.89
CA VAL A 284 -21.04 -21.68 11.74
C VAL A 284 -20.95 -22.49 10.45
N THR A 285 -21.49 -21.93 9.37
CA THR A 285 -21.36 -22.55 8.06
C THR A 285 -20.01 -22.17 7.43
N ARG A 286 -19.55 -22.99 6.48
CA ARG A 286 -18.29 -22.75 5.76
C ARG A 286 -18.25 -21.39 5.04
N THR A 287 -19.41 -20.83 4.66
CA THR A 287 -19.48 -19.51 4.00
C THR A 287 -19.14 -18.36 4.94
N ASP A 288 -19.28 -18.56 6.25
CA ASP A 288 -19.06 -17.53 7.27
C ASP A 288 -17.56 -17.39 7.62
N ILE A 289 -16.75 -18.43 7.38
CA ILE A 289 -15.30 -18.48 7.66
C ILE A 289 -14.46 -17.98 6.45
N LYS A 290 -15.03 -17.13 5.59
CA LYS A 290 -14.40 -16.71 4.32
C LYS A 290 -13.00 -16.10 4.49
N PHE A 291 -12.78 -15.27 5.52
CA PHE A 291 -11.52 -14.58 5.75
C PHE A 291 -10.44 -15.55 6.24
N ALA A 292 -10.70 -16.30 7.30
CA ALA A 292 -9.76 -17.28 7.82
C ALA A 292 -9.43 -18.38 6.79
N LEU A 293 -10.40 -18.80 5.96
CA LEU A 293 -10.16 -19.74 4.86
C LEU A 293 -9.22 -19.15 3.78
N LYS A 294 -9.42 -17.88 3.41
CA LYS A 294 -8.54 -17.17 2.47
C LYS A 294 -7.11 -17.12 3.01
N VAL A 295 -6.96 -16.71 4.26
CA VAL A 295 -5.66 -16.56 4.93
C VAL A 295 -4.94 -17.91 5.10
N ALA A 296 -5.67 -18.98 5.42
CA ALA A 296 -5.12 -20.35 5.49
C ALA A 296 -4.59 -20.85 4.14
N ARG A 297 -5.28 -20.50 3.03
CA ARG A 297 -4.80 -20.81 1.68
C ARG A 297 -3.56 -20.02 1.33
N GLU A 298 -3.49 -18.74 1.68
CA GLU A 298 -2.30 -17.91 1.48
C GLU A 298 -1.08 -18.46 2.24
N ALA A 299 -1.27 -19.03 3.44
CA ALA A 299 -0.22 -19.73 4.18
C ALA A 299 0.31 -20.94 3.39
N ILE A 300 -0.58 -21.79 2.87
CA ILE A 300 -0.22 -22.94 2.02
C ILE A 300 0.55 -22.48 0.77
N VAL A 301 0.05 -21.48 0.04
CA VAL A 301 0.69 -20.96 -1.16
C VAL A 301 2.11 -20.48 -0.85
N SER A 302 2.32 -19.81 0.28
CA SER A 302 3.66 -19.33 0.67
C SER A 302 4.68 -20.47 0.79
N GLN A 303 4.28 -21.64 1.32
CA GLN A 303 5.18 -22.79 1.47
C GLN A 303 5.55 -23.43 0.11
N ILE A 304 4.66 -23.36 -0.85
CA ILE A 304 4.86 -23.91 -2.20
C ILE A 304 5.78 -22.99 -3.01
N THR A 305 5.54 -21.68 -2.94
CA THR A 305 6.37 -20.68 -3.64
C THR A 305 7.81 -20.71 -3.14
N TRP A 306 8.03 -20.70 -1.81
CA TRP A 306 9.37 -20.80 -1.24
C TRP A 306 10.11 -22.09 -1.62
N ARG A 307 9.42 -23.25 -1.69
CA ARG A 307 10.05 -24.51 -2.12
C ARG A 307 10.39 -24.55 -3.62
N ALA A 308 9.69 -23.79 -4.46
CA ALA A 308 10.04 -23.65 -5.88
C ALA A 308 11.34 -22.84 -6.07
N ASP A 309 11.63 -21.93 -5.15
CA ASP A 309 12.78 -21.01 -5.19
C ASP A 309 14.02 -21.56 -4.45
N SER A 310 13.82 -22.42 -3.45
CA SER A 310 14.92 -22.88 -2.57
C SER A 310 15.79 -24.02 -3.11
N SER A 311 15.56 -24.52 -4.34
CA SER A 311 16.49 -25.45 -5.00
C SER A 311 17.21 -24.74 -6.15
N ASN A 312 18.31 -24.05 -5.83
CA ASN A 312 19.33 -23.53 -6.74
C ASN A 312 18.93 -22.41 -7.72
N GLY A 313 18.27 -21.36 -7.24
CA GLY A 313 18.16 -20.09 -7.96
C GLY A 313 18.30 -18.91 -7.00
N LYS A 314 19.50 -18.32 -6.90
CA LYS A 314 19.60 -16.96 -6.37
C LYS A 314 18.73 -16.08 -7.26
N SER A 315 17.58 -15.61 -6.78
CA SER A 315 16.92 -14.46 -7.38
C SER A 315 17.95 -13.33 -7.40
N LEU A 316 18.37 -12.90 -8.58
CA LEU A 316 19.25 -11.75 -8.70
C LEU A 316 18.48 -10.56 -8.12
N LYS A 317 19.02 -9.96 -7.05
CA LYS A 317 18.48 -8.74 -6.47
C LYS A 317 19.22 -7.54 -7.06
N GLU A 318 18.48 -6.46 -7.28
CA GLU A 318 18.99 -5.20 -7.82
C GLU A 318 18.46 -4.05 -6.96
N THR A 319 19.31 -3.06 -6.67
CA THR A 319 18.93 -1.91 -5.85
C THR A 319 18.24 -0.85 -6.70
N CYS A 320 17.05 -0.40 -6.29
CA CYS A 320 16.37 0.69 -6.98
C CYS A 320 17.00 2.05 -6.61
N VAL A 321 17.33 2.87 -7.60
CA VAL A 321 17.95 4.21 -7.37
C VAL A 321 16.99 5.29 -6.87
N ILE A 322 15.68 5.01 -6.77
CA ILE A 322 14.67 5.95 -6.25
C ILE A 322 14.40 5.71 -4.77
N CYS A 323 14.05 4.47 -4.39
CA CYS A 323 13.76 4.11 -2.99
C CYS A 323 14.98 3.57 -2.23
N PHE A 324 16.08 3.25 -2.93
CA PHE A 324 17.28 2.60 -2.36
C PHE A 324 17.03 1.22 -1.74
N GLU A 325 15.92 0.57 -2.08
CA GLU A 325 15.59 -0.79 -1.61
C GLU A 325 16.09 -1.87 -2.59
N GLU A 326 16.52 -3.01 -2.04
CA GLU A 326 16.82 -4.21 -2.83
C GLU A 326 15.54 -4.87 -3.31
N THR A 327 15.39 -5.00 -4.62
CA THR A 327 14.21 -5.56 -5.27
C THR A 327 14.60 -6.75 -6.14
N ASP A 328 13.72 -7.73 -6.28
CA ASP A 328 13.92 -8.84 -7.23
C ASP A 328 14.03 -8.30 -8.66
N VAL A 329 14.96 -8.82 -9.48
CA VAL A 329 15.11 -8.42 -10.89
C VAL A 329 13.82 -8.58 -11.72
N ALA A 330 12.92 -9.50 -11.36
CA ALA A 330 11.60 -9.66 -11.98
C ALA A 330 10.64 -8.50 -11.64
N GLU A 331 10.82 -7.86 -10.49
CA GLU A 331 10.05 -6.70 -10.02
C GLU A 331 10.72 -5.35 -10.37
N MET A 332 11.76 -5.41 -11.20
CA MET A 332 12.46 -4.25 -11.74
C MET A 332 11.98 -3.96 -13.17
N PHE A 333 11.45 -2.76 -13.35
CA PHE A 333 11.02 -2.22 -14.63
C PHE A 333 12.18 -1.54 -15.35
N SER A 334 12.42 -1.95 -16.60
CA SER A 334 13.38 -1.31 -17.51
C SER A 334 12.65 -0.40 -18.48
N ILE A 335 13.12 0.84 -18.64
CA ILE A 335 12.57 1.76 -19.63
C ILE A 335 13.14 1.43 -21.01
N ASP A 336 12.26 1.18 -21.98
CA ASP A 336 12.62 0.93 -23.37
C ASP A 336 13.38 2.14 -23.95
N GLY A 337 14.55 1.91 -24.54
CA GLY A 337 15.38 2.94 -25.18
C GLY A 337 16.53 3.52 -24.33
N CYS A 338 16.37 3.72 -23.01
CA CYS A 338 17.49 4.12 -22.13
C CYS A 338 17.98 3.01 -21.21
N LEU A 339 17.22 1.93 -21.05
CA LEU A 339 17.56 0.77 -20.22
C LEU A 339 17.79 1.11 -18.73
N HIS A 340 17.38 2.29 -18.26
CA HIS A 340 17.38 2.60 -16.84
C HIS A 340 16.31 1.77 -16.13
N ARG A 341 16.67 1.24 -14.95
CA ARG A 341 15.88 0.27 -14.21
C ARG A 341 15.46 0.80 -12.84
N TYR A 342 14.22 0.53 -12.48
CA TYR A 342 13.59 0.98 -11.24
C TYR A 342 12.61 -0.08 -10.77
N CYS A 343 12.36 -0.19 -9.46
CA CYS A 343 11.32 -1.11 -8.99
C CYS A 343 9.93 -0.69 -9.50
N CYS A 344 9.06 -1.67 -9.73
CA CYS A 344 7.70 -1.45 -10.24
C CYS A 344 6.89 -0.47 -9.37
N SER A 345 7.10 -0.46 -8.05
CA SER A 345 6.42 0.44 -7.10
C SER A 345 6.80 1.90 -7.31
N CYS A 346 8.10 2.21 -7.44
CA CYS A 346 8.56 3.57 -7.71
C CYS A 346 8.10 4.05 -9.09
N MET A 347 8.16 3.17 -10.10
CA MET A 347 7.72 3.54 -11.44
C MET A 347 6.21 3.81 -11.49
N LYS A 348 5.40 3.01 -10.79
CA LYS A 348 3.97 3.23 -10.65
C LYS A 348 3.66 4.64 -10.11
N GLN A 349 4.28 5.02 -9.00
CA GLN A 349 4.07 6.33 -8.39
C GLN A 349 4.53 7.47 -9.30
N HIS A 350 5.69 7.32 -9.93
CA HIS A 350 6.21 8.31 -10.87
C HIS A 350 5.25 8.55 -12.04
N VAL A 351 4.77 7.47 -12.65
CA VAL A 351 3.81 7.51 -13.75
C VAL A 351 2.49 8.16 -13.29
N GLU A 352 1.94 7.74 -12.16
CA GLU A 352 0.71 8.31 -11.59
C GLU A 352 0.83 9.84 -11.40
N VAL A 353 1.90 10.32 -10.76
CA VAL A 353 2.11 11.74 -10.50
C VAL A 353 2.30 12.55 -11.79
N LYS A 354 3.11 12.06 -12.73
CA LYS A 354 3.38 12.77 -13.99
C LYS A 354 2.12 12.91 -14.84
N PHE A 355 1.30 11.86 -14.92
CA PHE A 355 0.04 11.91 -15.65
C PHE A 355 -1.05 12.74 -14.97
N LEU A 356 -1.09 12.78 -13.63
CA LEU A 356 -1.97 13.70 -12.89
C LEU A 356 -1.68 15.17 -13.23
N ASN A 357 -0.41 15.51 -13.39
CA ASN A 357 0.04 16.85 -13.76
C ASN A 357 -0.08 17.17 -15.26
N GLY A 358 -0.64 16.25 -16.07
CA GLY A 358 -0.88 16.47 -17.50
C GLY A 358 0.36 16.43 -18.39
N MET A 359 1.46 15.86 -17.89
CA MET A 359 2.70 15.64 -18.66
C MET A 359 2.85 14.16 -19.01
N GLY A 360 3.55 13.87 -20.11
CA GLY A 360 4.03 12.51 -20.38
C GLY A 360 5.05 12.10 -19.32
N ALA A 361 5.05 10.82 -18.94
CA ALA A 361 6.06 10.29 -18.04
C ALA A 361 7.39 10.15 -18.80
N GLU A 362 8.41 10.92 -18.40
CA GLU A 362 9.79 10.77 -18.88
C GLU A 362 10.58 9.87 -17.92
N CYS A 363 11.71 9.34 -18.38
CA CYS A 363 12.64 8.58 -17.54
C CYS A 363 13.06 9.39 -16.29
N PRO A 364 12.97 8.81 -15.07
CA PRO A 364 13.39 9.50 -13.83
C PRO A 364 14.88 9.86 -13.78
N HIS A 365 15.73 9.18 -14.55
CA HIS A 365 17.17 9.42 -14.55
C HIS A 365 17.51 10.85 -14.96
N GLU A 366 18.37 11.50 -14.18
CA GLU A 366 18.82 12.86 -14.45
C GLU A 366 19.45 12.97 -15.85
N GLY A 367 19.00 13.97 -16.62
CA GLY A 367 19.47 14.20 -18.00
C GLY A 367 18.91 13.26 -19.08
N CYS A 368 18.11 12.26 -18.72
CA CYS A 368 17.46 11.38 -19.69
C CYS A 368 16.11 11.95 -20.16
N LYS A 369 15.88 12.01 -21.48
CA LYS A 369 14.65 12.52 -22.10
C LYS A 369 13.80 11.44 -22.77
N ASN A 370 14.07 10.17 -22.48
CA ASN A 370 13.29 9.08 -23.07
C ASN A 370 11.91 9.02 -22.41
N GLU A 371 10.88 8.92 -23.24
CA GLU A 371 9.49 8.78 -22.80
C GLU A 371 9.21 7.34 -22.34
N VAL A 372 8.43 7.21 -21.28
CA VAL A 372 8.00 5.91 -20.75
C VAL A 372 6.78 5.44 -21.54
N ASN A 373 6.91 4.28 -22.18
CA ASN A 373 5.80 3.66 -22.89
C ASN A 373 4.75 3.12 -21.88
N ILE A 374 3.51 3.58 -22.01
CA ILE A 374 2.38 3.17 -21.16
C ILE A 374 2.01 1.71 -21.36
N ASP A 375 2.13 1.19 -22.58
CA ASP A 375 1.81 -0.21 -22.86
C ASP A 375 2.76 -1.13 -22.07
N SER A 376 4.04 -0.74 -21.94
CA SER A 376 5.03 -1.43 -21.12
C SER A 376 4.73 -1.34 -19.61
N CYS A 377 3.98 -0.32 -19.17
CA CYS A 377 3.59 -0.10 -17.77
C CYS A 377 2.39 -0.95 -17.32
N ALA A 378 1.72 -1.66 -18.23
CA ALA A 378 0.56 -2.51 -17.91
C ALA A 378 0.89 -3.62 -16.88
N LYS A 379 2.17 -3.94 -16.69
CA LYS A 379 2.64 -4.94 -15.71
C LYS A 379 2.39 -4.53 -14.25
N PHE A 380 2.36 -3.23 -13.95
CA PHE A 380 2.23 -2.72 -12.58
C PHE A 380 1.12 -1.67 -12.40
N LEU A 381 0.52 -1.19 -13.49
CA LEU A 381 -0.62 -0.27 -13.44
C LEU A 381 -1.96 -1.03 -13.51
N ALA A 382 -2.96 -0.53 -12.78
CA ALA A 382 -4.32 -1.05 -12.87
C ALA A 382 -4.91 -0.79 -14.29
N PRO A 383 -5.68 -1.72 -14.89
CA PRO A 383 -6.23 -1.56 -16.24
C PRO A 383 -7.02 -0.25 -16.43
N LYS A 384 -7.83 0.14 -15.44
CA LYS A 384 -8.58 1.41 -15.47
C LYS A 384 -7.69 2.65 -15.57
N LEU A 385 -6.52 2.61 -14.92
CA LEU A 385 -5.56 3.72 -14.94
C LEU A 385 -4.84 3.76 -16.29
N VAL A 386 -4.46 2.62 -16.84
CA VAL A 386 -3.90 2.51 -18.20
C VAL A 386 -4.87 3.11 -19.22
N GLU A 387 -6.16 2.71 -19.19
CA GLU A 387 -7.18 3.27 -20.08
C GLU A 387 -7.32 4.79 -19.95
N ALA A 388 -7.36 5.30 -18.72
CA ALA A 388 -7.46 6.74 -18.46
C ALA A 388 -6.24 7.51 -18.98
N ILE A 389 -5.04 6.95 -18.81
CA ILE A 389 -3.79 7.52 -19.30
C ILE A 389 -3.75 7.48 -20.85
N SER A 390 -4.08 6.35 -21.47
CA SER A 390 -4.17 6.23 -22.92
C SER A 390 -5.19 7.18 -23.53
N GLN A 391 -6.33 7.41 -22.85
CA GLN A 391 -7.27 8.45 -23.24
C GLN A 391 -6.62 9.83 -23.19
N ARG A 392 -5.99 10.23 -22.08
CA ARG A 392 -5.30 11.53 -21.96
C ARG A 392 -4.22 11.75 -23.03
N ILE A 393 -3.46 10.72 -23.40
CA ILE A 393 -2.50 10.81 -24.50
C ILE A 393 -3.19 11.07 -25.84
N LYS A 394 -4.29 10.35 -26.12
CA LYS A 394 -5.09 10.63 -27.31
C LYS A 394 -5.69 12.05 -27.27
N GLU A 395 -6.05 12.55 -26.09
CA GLU A 395 -6.52 13.92 -25.98
C GLU A 395 -5.40 14.96 -26.18
N SER A 396 -4.18 14.69 -25.70
CA SER A 396 -3.05 15.62 -25.82
C SER A 396 -2.48 15.66 -27.23
N SER A 397 -2.58 14.56 -27.99
CA SER A 397 -2.13 14.50 -29.38
C SER A 397 -2.98 15.34 -30.34
N ILE A 398 -4.21 15.69 -29.96
CA ILE A 398 -5.08 16.58 -30.74
C ILE A 398 -4.81 18.04 -30.33
N PRO A 399 -4.36 18.91 -31.25
CA PRO A 399 -4.19 20.34 -30.95
C PRO A 399 -5.47 20.96 -30.39
N VAL A 400 -5.37 21.85 -29.40
CA VAL A 400 -6.53 22.47 -28.74
C VAL A 400 -7.51 23.11 -29.74
N THR A 401 -6.99 23.68 -30.83
CA THR A 401 -7.80 24.28 -31.90
C THR A 401 -8.60 23.28 -32.72
N ASP A 402 -8.21 22.00 -32.71
CA ASP A 402 -8.81 20.93 -33.50
C ASP A 402 -9.67 19.96 -32.68
N LYS A 403 -9.71 20.13 -31.36
CA LYS A 403 -10.59 19.35 -30.45
C LYS A 403 -12.06 19.70 -30.69
N VAL A 404 -12.88 18.67 -30.84
CA VAL A 404 -14.33 18.77 -30.95
C VAL A 404 -14.96 17.79 -29.95
N TYR A 405 -15.68 18.33 -28.98
CA TYR A 405 -16.46 17.53 -28.03
C TYR A 405 -17.90 17.39 -28.51
N CYS A 406 -18.48 16.21 -28.31
CA CYS A 406 -19.91 16.00 -28.52
C CYS A 406 -20.70 16.87 -27.54
N PRO A 407 -21.62 17.76 -28.01
CA PRO A 407 -22.40 18.61 -27.10
C PRO A 407 -23.46 17.87 -26.28
N ASN A 408 -23.70 16.57 -26.54
CA ASN A 408 -24.62 15.78 -25.73
C ASN A 408 -23.96 15.49 -24.36
N PRO A 409 -24.52 15.97 -23.23
CA PRO A 409 -23.93 15.81 -21.91
C PRO A 409 -23.76 14.34 -21.48
N ARG A 410 -24.60 13.44 -22.01
CA ARG A 410 -24.48 12.00 -21.77
C ARG A 410 -23.38 11.30 -22.57
N CYS A 411 -22.77 12.00 -23.53
CA CYS A 411 -21.76 11.44 -24.44
C CYS A 411 -20.38 12.05 -24.24
N SER A 412 -20.27 13.38 -24.40
CA SER A 412 -19.04 14.17 -24.25
C SER A 412 -17.80 13.61 -24.95
N ALA A 413 -17.97 12.78 -25.99
CA ALA A 413 -16.86 12.15 -26.70
C ALA A 413 -15.97 13.20 -27.38
N LEU A 414 -14.65 13.04 -27.24
CA LEU A 414 -13.65 13.85 -27.94
C LEU A 414 -13.39 13.28 -29.34
N MET A 415 -13.33 14.16 -30.34
CA MET A 415 -13.02 13.88 -31.74
C MET A 415 -12.15 15.01 -32.29
N SER A 416 -11.36 14.76 -33.34
CA SER A 416 -10.72 15.84 -34.09
C SER A 416 -11.67 16.44 -35.14
N LYS A 417 -11.46 17.71 -35.51
CA LYS A 417 -12.21 18.39 -36.60
C LYS A 417 -12.23 17.60 -37.90
N LYS A 418 -11.11 16.97 -38.26
CA LYS A 418 -10.95 16.20 -39.49
C LYS A 418 -11.76 14.92 -39.44
N GLU A 419 -11.58 14.12 -38.38
CA GLU A 419 -12.30 12.86 -38.20
C GLU A 419 -13.81 13.08 -38.22
N VAL A 420 -14.31 14.02 -37.41
CA VAL A 420 -15.76 14.25 -37.31
C VAL A 420 -16.35 14.78 -38.61
N LEU A 421 -15.60 15.57 -39.39
CA LEU A 421 -16.02 16.01 -40.71
C LEU A 421 -16.11 14.83 -41.69
N GLU A 422 -15.06 14.02 -41.82
CA GLU A 422 -15.04 12.85 -42.72
C GLU A 422 -16.17 11.88 -42.41
N TYR A 423 -16.38 11.56 -41.12
CA TYR A 423 -17.47 10.70 -40.71
C TYR A 423 -18.84 11.29 -41.05
N THR A 424 -19.02 12.60 -40.94
CA THR A 424 -20.29 13.26 -41.25
C THR A 424 -20.60 13.21 -42.75
N LYS A 425 -19.58 13.32 -43.63
CA LYS A 425 -19.76 13.25 -45.09
C LYS A 425 -20.41 11.94 -45.55
N THR A 426 -20.20 10.85 -44.81
CA THR A 426 -20.81 9.54 -45.13
C THR A 426 -22.34 9.57 -45.12
N THR A 427 -22.96 10.49 -44.38
CA THR A 427 -24.41 10.50 -44.15
C THR A 427 -25.06 11.88 -44.31
N PHE A 428 -24.29 12.94 -44.49
CA PHE A 428 -24.80 14.30 -44.65
C PHE A 428 -24.15 14.98 -45.86
N VAL A 429 -24.93 15.14 -46.93
CA VAL A 429 -24.50 15.79 -48.17
C VAL A 429 -24.21 17.27 -47.86
N ARG A 430 -23.08 17.79 -48.35
CA ARG A 430 -22.60 19.18 -48.10
C ARG A 430 -22.22 19.50 -46.64
N ALA A 431 -21.78 18.50 -45.88
CA ALA A 431 -21.23 18.70 -44.53
C ALA A 431 -20.00 19.63 -44.47
N GLU A 432 -19.25 19.78 -45.57
CA GLU A 432 -18.11 20.71 -45.66
C GLU A 432 -18.55 22.16 -45.76
N GLN A 433 -19.62 22.43 -46.53
CA GLN A 433 -20.16 23.78 -46.73
C GLN A 433 -21.07 24.21 -45.57
N THR A 434 -21.35 23.30 -44.62
CA THR A 434 -22.21 23.55 -43.45
C THR A 434 -21.43 23.32 -42.15
N GLY A 435 -21.96 23.84 -41.04
CA GLY A 435 -21.41 23.57 -39.70
C GLY A 435 -21.80 22.20 -39.13
N ALA A 436 -22.47 21.34 -39.90
CA ALA A 436 -23.07 20.10 -39.41
C ALA A 436 -22.01 19.05 -39.08
N ARG A 437 -22.09 18.45 -37.90
CA ARG A 437 -21.23 17.34 -37.46
C ARG A 437 -22.05 16.24 -36.80
N ARG A 438 -21.67 15.00 -37.06
CA ARG A 438 -22.26 13.80 -36.47
C ARG A 438 -21.25 13.16 -35.51
N CYS A 439 -21.66 12.98 -34.26
CA CYS A 439 -20.82 12.30 -33.27
C CYS A 439 -20.57 10.84 -33.69
N MET A 440 -19.34 10.35 -33.55
CA MET A 440 -19.00 8.97 -33.88
C MET A 440 -19.49 7.95 -32.84
N LYS A 441 -19.64 8.37 -31.58
CA LYS A 441 -20.01 7.50 -30.47
C LYS A 441 -21.52 7.36 -30.30
N CYS A 442 -22.25 8.47 -30.31
CA CYS A 442 -23.70 8.48 -30.08
C CYS A 442 -24.51 8.87 -31.33
N HIS A 443 -23.86 9.12 -32.47
CA HIS A 443 -24.50 9.51 -33.73
C HIS A 443 -25.33 10.80 -33.70
N TYR A 444 -25.24 11.58 -32.62
CA TYR A 444 -25.92 12.86 -32.44
C TYR A 444 -25.42 13.93 -33.42
N TYR A 445 -26.35 14.62 -34.09
CA TYR A 445 -26.04 15.72 -35.00
C TYR A 445 -26.00 17.06 -34.26
N PHE A 446 -24.92 17.81 -34.46
CA PHE A 446 -24.71 19.11 -33.83
C PHE A 446 -24.04 20.10 -34.79
N CYS A 447 -24.16 21.38 -34.48
CA CYS A 447 -23.44 22.44 -35.18
C CYS A 447 -22.08 22.66 -34.52
N ILE A 448 -20.96 22.54 -35.25
CA ILE A 448 -19.61 22.77 -34.70
C ILE A 448 -19.37 24.23 -34.29
N ASN A 449 -20.01 25.16 -34.99
CA ASN A 449 -19.82 26.61 -34.77
C ASN A 449 -20.59 27.10 -33.55
N CYS A 450 -21.78 26.53 -33.32
CA CYS A 450 -22.67 26.95 -32.26
C CYS A 450 -22.69 25.97 -31.06
N LYS A 451 -22.15 24.75 -31.22
CA LYS A 451 -22.10 23.67 -30.20
C LYS A 451 -23.47 23.25 -29.65
N VAL A 452 -24.50 23.35 -30.48
CA VAL A 452 -25.91 23.05 -30.17
C VAL A 452 -26.43 21.94 -31.10
N PRO A 453 -27.60 21.33 -30.82
CA PRO A 453 -28.27 20.48 -31.80
C PRO A 453 -28.28 21.10 -33.20
N TRP A 454 -28.09 20.26 -34.22
CA TRP A 454 -28.03 20.75 -35.60
C TRP A 454 -29.36 21.43 -35.98
N HIS A 455 -29.26 22.66 -36.50
CA HIS A 455 -30.40 23.50 -36.84
C HIS A 455 -30.54 23.63 -38.36
N PHE A 456 -31.43 22.82 -38.95
CA PHE A 456 -31.68 22.81 -40.39
C PHE A 456 -32.28 24.13 -40.88
N ASN A 457 -31.85 24.60 -42.06
CA ASN A 457 -32.34 25.81 -42.73
C ASN A 457 -32.32 27.10 -41.88
N MET A 458 -31.51 27.12 -40.82
CA MET A 458 -31.38 28.24 -39.91
C MET A 458 -29.91 28.63 -39.81
N THR A 459 -29.60 29.91 -39.89
CA THR A 459 -28.22 30.36 -39.66
C THR A 459 -27.89 30.24 -38.17
N CYS A 460 -26.60 30.10 -37.86
CA CYS A 460 -26.11 30.13 -36.48
C CYS A 460 -26.52 31.43 -35.75
N TYR A 461 -26.66 32.53 -36.47
CA TYR A 461 -27.10 33.82 -35.94
C TYR A 461 -28.58 33.78 -35.53
N ASP A 462 -29.46 33.32 -36.42
CA ASP A 462 -30.90 33.25 -36.17
C ASP A 462 -31.24 32.24 -35.05
N TYR A 463 -30.49 31.14 -34.98
CA TYR A 463 -30.60 30.17 -33.89
C TYR A 463 -30.26 30.82 -32.54
N LYS A 464 -29.13 31.55 -32.45
CA LYS A 464 -28.75 32.25 -31.21
C LYS A 464 -29.73 33.36 -30.83
N ARG A 465 -30.34 34.05 -31.82
CA ARG A 465 -31.35 35.09 -31.56
C ARG A 465 -32.65 34.51 -30.97
N SER A 466 -33.06 33.34 -31.45
CA SER A 466 -34.23 32.63 -30.93
C SER A 466 -33.96 31.89 -29.62
N HIS A 467 -32.70 31.52 -29.36
CA HIS A 467 -32.26 30.79 -28.18
C HIS A 467 -30.99 31.43 -27.57
N PRO A 468 -31.11 32.61 -26.93
CA PRO A 468 -29.95 33.33 -26.38
C PRO A 468 -29.24 32.57 -25.26
N TYR A 469 -29.92 31.62 -24.62
CA TYR A 469 -29.36 30.75 -23.59
C TYR A 469 -29.72 29.27 -23.88
N PRO A 470 -29.01 28.60 -24.80
CA PRO A 470 -29.31 27.21 -25.19
C PRO A 470 -29.15 26.23 -24.03
N HIS A 471 -28.27 26.54 -23.07
CA HIS A 471 -28.01 25.76 -21.88
C HIS A 471 -28.04 26.65 -20.63
N ARG A 472 -28.89 26.31 -19.65
CA ARG A 472 -28.97 27.01 -18.35
C ARG A 472 -27.61 27.01 -17.62
N GLU A 473 -26.81 25.97 -17.83
CA GLU A 473 -25.47 25.81 -17.24
C GLU A 473 -24.47 26.85 -17.78
N ASP A 474 -24.55 27.23 -19.06
CA ASP A 474 -23.67 28.26 -19.63
C ASP A 474 -23.93 29.64 -19.00
N GLN A 475 -25.19 29.92 -18.63
CA GLN A 475 -25.56 31.12 -17.90
C GLN A 475 -24.96 31.11 -16.48
N LEU A 476 -25.00 29.95 -15.81
CA LEU A 476 -24.41 29.78 -14.48
C LEU A 476 -22.88 29.92 -14.55
N LEU A 477 -22.22 29.33 -15.55
CA LEU A 477 -20.78 29.45 -15.77
C LEU A 477 -20.37 30.90 -16.06
N ASN A 478 -21.10 31.62 -16.91
CA ASN A 478 -20.83 33.03 -17.17
C ASN A 478 -21.03 33.91 -15.93
N SER A 479 -22.05 33.61 -15.12
CA SER A 479 -22.31 34.32 -13.86
C SER A 479 -21.18 34.06 -12.85
N LEU A 480 -20.75 32.81 -12.73
CA LEU A 480 -19.62 32.41 -11.88
C LEU A 480 -18.32 33.04 -12.36
N ALA A 481 -18.03 32.99 -13.67
CA ALA A 481 -16.86 33.60 -14.28
C ALA A 481 -16.83 35.11 -14.03
N THR A 482 -17.96 35.79 -14.12
CA THR A 482 -18.07 37.23 -13.78
C THR A 482 -17.76 37.47 -12.31
N LYS A 483 -18.33 36.65 -11.40
CA LYS A 483 -18.10 36.76 -9.94
C LYS A 483 -16.64 36.47 -9.55
N LYS A 484 -15.99 35.52 -10.23
CA LYS A 484 -14.60 35.09 -9.98
C LYS A 484 -13.58 35.83 -10.86
N LEU A 485 -14.04 36.77 -11.69
CA LEU A 485 -13.21 37.50 -12.64
C LEU A 485 -12.40 36.58 -13.58
N TRP A 486 -12.97 35.43 -13.95
CA TRP A 486 -12.38 34.53 -14.95
C TRP A 486 -12.46 35.16 -16.33
N ARG A 487 -11.40 35.01 -17.12
CA ARG A 487 -11.29 35.59 -18.45
C ARG A 487 -11.35 34.52 -19.53
N GLN A 488 -12.24 34.71 -20.49
CA GLN A 488 -12.30 33.85 -21.67
C GLN A 488 -11.20 34.21 -22.68
N CYS A 489 -10.45 33.22 -23.16
CA CYS A 489 -9.48 33.40 -24.24
C CYS A 489 -10.19 33.64 -25.58
N VAL A 490 -9.89 34.73 -26.27
CA VAL A 490 -10.54 35.09 -27.55
C VAL A 490 -10.21 34.15 -28.71
N LYS A 491 -9.10 33.41 -28.64
CA LYS A 491 -8.68 32.48 -29.71
C LYS A 491 -9.36 31.11 -29.60
N CYS A 492 -9.50 30.57 -28.39
CA CYS A 492 -10.00 29.20 -28.18
C CYS A 492 -11.26 29.11 -27.29
N ASN A 493 -11.78 30.24 -26.82
CA ASN A 493 -12.97 30.37 -25.97
C ASN A 493 -12.93 29.60 -24.64
N HIS A 494 -11.76 29.17 -24.18
CA HIS A 494 -11.61 28.56 -22.86
C HIS A 494 -11.66 29.62 -21.77
N MET A 495 -12.34 29.32 -20.66
CA MET A 495 -12.27 30.14 -19.45
C MET A 495 -10.92 29.94 -18.77
N VAL A 496 -10.29 31.05 -18.40
CA VAL A 496 -9.00 31.09 -17.73
C VAL A 496 -9.20 31.72 -16.36
N GLU A 497 -8.73 31.02 -15.34
CA GLU A 497 -8.59 31.54 -13.99
C GLU A 497 -7.16 32.05 -13.79
N LEU A 498 -7.02 33.21 -13.18
CA LEU A 498 -5.74 33.71 -12.67
C LEU A 498 -5.61 33.29 -11.22
N ALA A 499 -4.79 32.28 -10.95
CA ALA A 499 -4.48 31.88 -9.58
C ALA A 499 -3.56 32.93 -8.93
N GLU A 500 -2.40 33.17 -9.54
CA GLU A 500 -1.33 34.05 -9.05
C GLU A 500 -0.54 34.61 -10.25
N GLY A 501 0.25 35.66 -10.04
CA GLY A 501 1.17 36.24 -11.02
C GLY A 501 0.69 37.55 -11.67
N CYS A 502 1.35 37.89 -12.79
CA CYS A 502 1.05 39.08 -13.57
C CYS A 502 -0.15 38.86 -14.49
N TYR A 503 -0.72 39.94 -15.03
CA TYR A 503 -1.86 39.91 -15.95
C TYR A 503 -1.49 39.56 -17.41
N HIS A 504 -0.22 39.26 -17.69
CA HIS A 504 0.20 38.68 -18.97
C HIS A 504 0.07 37.16 -18.90
N ILE A 505 -0.91 36.60 -19.63
CA ILE A 505 -1.22 35.18 -19.55
C ILE A 505 -1.08 34.54 -20.92
N THR A 506 -0.47 33.36 -20.95
CA THR A 506 -0.44 32.48 -22.12
C THR A 506 -1.53 31.42 -21.97
N CYS A 507 -2.51 31.42 -22.87
CA CYS A 507 -3.52 30.38 -22.91
C CYS A 507 -2.90 29.01 -23.27
N ARG A 508 -3.57 27.91 -22.91
CA ARG A 508 -3.22 26.54 -23.36
C ARG A 508 -3.17 26.38 -24.89
N CYS A 509 -3.81 27.27 -25.66
CA CYS A 509 -3.73 27.31 -27.11
C CYS A 509 -2.52 28.12 -27.66
N GLY A 510 -1.61 28.55 -26.79
CA GLY A 510 -0.44 29.37 -27.10
C GLY A 510 -0.73 30.85 -27.37
N TYR A 511 -1.96 31.32 -27.14
CA TYR A 511 -2.31 32.73 -27.32
C TYR A 511 -1.95 33.55 -26.08
N GLU A 512 -1.14 34.59 -26.27
CA GLU A 512 -0.73 35.53 -25.22
C GLU A 512 -1.66 36.75 -25.20
N PHE A 513 -2.22 37.05 -24.03
CA PHE A 513 -3.18 38.15 -23.88
C PHE A 513 -3.21 38.71 -22.47
N CYS A 514 -3.78 39.90 -22.34
CA CYS A 514 -3.99 40.55 -21.07
C CYS A 514 -5.22 39.96 -20.36
N TYR A 515 -5.06 39.45 -19.14
CA TYR A 515 -6.15 38.85 -18.36
C TYR A 515 -7.29 39.83 -18.05
N THR A 516 -6.95 41.10 -17.79
CA THR A 516 -7.92 42.11 -17.37
C THR A 516 -8.86 42.52 -18.51
N CYS A 517 -8.35 42.67 -19.74
CA CYS A 517 -9.14 43.19 -20.87
C CYS A 517 -9.28 42.23 -22.06
N GLY A 518 -8.51 41.14 -22.13
CA GLY A 518 -8.53 40.20 -23.26
C GLY A 518 -7.70 40.63 -24.48
N ALA A 519 -7.03 41.80 -24.43
CA ALA A 519 -6.25 42.31 -25.56
C ALA A 519 -5.00 41.47 -25.83
N GLU A 520 -4.63 41.34 -27.11
CA GLU A 520 -3.48 40.56 -27.57
C GLU A 520 -2.16 41.10 -27.03
N TRP A 521 -1.22 40.21 -26.72
CA TRP A 521 0.16 40.59 -26.44
C TRP A 521 1.00 40.36 -27.70
N LYS A 522 1.63 41.41 -28.25
CA LYS A 522 2.43 41.33 -29.48
C LYS A 522 3.88 41.65 -29.19
N ASN A 523 4.80 40.82 -29.67
CA ASN A 523 6.25 41.02 -29.49
C ASN A 523 6.64 41.31 -28.03
N LYS A 524 6.04 40.56 -27.08
CA LYS A 524 6.23 40.74 -25.62
C LYS A 524 5.81 42.13 -25.08
N LYS A 525 5.03 42.91 -25.82
CA LYS A 525 4.44 44.18 -25.36
C LYS A 525 2.91 44.11 -25.32
N ALA A 526 2.33 44.70 -24.27
CA ALA A 526 0.89 44.85 -24.13
C ALA A 526 0.36 45.82 -25.20
N THR A 527 -0.72 45.45 -25.90
CA THR A 527 -1.44 46.38 -26.78
C THR A 527 -2.53 47.18 -26.05
N CYS A 528 -2.50 47.18 -24.72
CA CYS A 528 -3.47 47.84 -23.85
C CYS A 528 -2.79 48.64 -22.75
N SER A 529 -3.53 49.55 -22.12
CA SER A 529 -3.08 50.41 -21.00
C SER A 529 -3.40 49.83 -19.62
N CYS A 530 -3.73 48.54 -19.54
CA CYS A 530 -4.04 47.89 -18.26
C CYS A 530 -2.79 47.75 -17.39
N ARG A 531 -2.98 47.68 -16.06
CA ARG A 531 -1.89 47.34 -15.15
C ARG A 531 -1.34 45.96 -15.49
N ILE A 532 -0.02 45.80 -15.35
CA ILE A 532 0.68 44.56 -15.69
C ILE A 532 0.61 43.54 -14.55
N TRP A 533 0.47 43.96 -13.30
CA TRP A 533 0.28 43.07 -12.14
C TRP A 533 -0.51 43.75 -11.01
N ASP A 534 -0.97 42.97 -10.03
CA ASP A 534 -1.48 43.42 -8.71
C ASP A 534 -0.60 42.77 -7.64
N GLU A 535 -0.19 43.55 -6.63
CA GLU A 535 0.68 43.08 -5.55
C GLU A 535 0.10 41.91 -4.77
N ARG A 536 -1.23 41.79 -4.73
CA ARG A 536 -1.92 40.66 -4.07
C ARG A 536 -1.76 39.33 -4.80
N ASN A 537 -1.38 39.37 -6.08
CA ASN A 537 -1.16 38.18 -6.89
C ASN A 537 0.33 37.81 -6.96
N ILE A 538 1.23 38.57 -6.32
CA ILE A 538 2.66 38.28 -6.34
C ILE A 538 2.95 37.15 -5.34
N ILE A 539 3.50 36.05 -5.83
CA ILE A 539 4.06 34.98 -5.02
C ILE A 539 5.23 35.57 -4.23
N ARG A 540 5.04 35.81 -2.94
CA ARG A 540 6.16 36.13 -2.06
C ARG A 540 6.86 34.81 -1.77
N GLU A 541 8.07 34.63 -2.28
CA GLU A 541 8.97 33.63 -1.72
C GLU A 541 9.15 34.00 -0.25
N GLN A 542 8.46 33.28 0.64
CA GLN A 542 8.97 33.15 1.99
C GLN A 542 10.33 32.47 1.80
N PRO A 543 11.45 33.08 2.26
CA PRO A 543 12.69 32.32 2.35
C PRO A 543 12.32 31.04 3.09
N ARG A 544 12.75 29.88 2.57
CA ARG A 544 12.57 28.60 3.25
C ARG A 544 13.06 28.78 4.67
N GLN A 545 12.15 29.09 5.59
CA GLN A 545 12.42 29.02 7.00
C GLN A 545 12.62 27.53 7.20
N ALA A 546 13.86 27.13 7.44
CA ALA A 546 14.12 25.88 8.12
C ALA A 546 13.11 25.83 9.27
N GLN A 547 12.19 24.86 9.23
CA GLN A 547 11.24 24.69 10.31
C GLN A 547 12.07 24.57 11.59
N PRO A 548 11.91 25.47 12.58
CA PRO A 548 12.46 25.20 13.88
C PRO A 548 11.77 23.92 14.37
N ILE A 549 12.57 22.96 14.78
CA ILE A 549 12.10 21.83 15.58
C ILE A 549 11.40 22.44 16.80
N ILE A 550 10.07 22.50 16.77
CA ILE A 550 9.29 22.78 17.98
C ILE A 550 9.39 21.51 18.81
N ARG A 551 10.32 21.52 19.77
CA ARG A 551 10.19 20.69 20.96
C ARG A 551 8.92 21.13 21.67
N GLU A 552 7.84 20.37 21.51
CA GLU A 552 6.69 20.51 22.39
C GLU A 552 7.11 20.07 23.80
N GLN A 553 7.39 21.04 24.67
CA GLN A 553 7.32 20.82 26.10
C GLN A 553 5.83 20.60 26.48
N PRO A 554 5.54 19.68 27.41
CA PRO A 554 4.16 19.38 27.79
C PRO A 554 3.53 20.60 28.46
N ARG A 555 2.47 21.16 27.86
CA ARG A 555 1.60 22.12 28.55
C ARG A 555 0.81 21.38 29.61
N GLN A 556 1.14 21.66 30.87
CA GLN A 556 0.29 21.34 32.01
C GLN A 556 -1.09 21.99 31.79
N ALA A 557 -2.13 21.15 31.69
CA ALA A 557 -3.51 21.61 31.71
C ALA A 557 -3.87 22.00 33.14
N GLN A 558 -4.07 23.30 33.40
CA GLN A 558 -4.77 23.76 34.60
C GLN A 558 -6.29 23.60 34.41
N PRO A 559 -7.04 23.23 35.47
CA PRO A 559 -8.44 22.83 35.37
C PRO A 559 -9.38 24.01 35.66
N ILE A 560 -10.11 24.51 34.66
CA ILE A 560 -11.27 25.39 34.82
C ILE A 560 -12.18 25.02 33.64
N ILE A 561 -13.32 24.33 33.79
CA ILE A 561 -14.58 24.85 34.31
C ILE A 561 -15.36 23.67 34.92
N ARG A 562 -15.47 23.66 36.24
CA ARG A 562 -16.41 22.82 37.00
C ARG A 562 -17.27 23.72 37.86
N GLU A 563 -18.02 24.64 37.24
CA GLU A 563 -18.86 25.58 38.02
C GLU A 563 -20.24 25.92 37.46
N GLN A 564 -20.71 25.27 36.40
CA GLN A 564 -22.12 25.44 35.94
C GLN A 564 -23.07 24.28 36.30
N GLN A 565 -22.59 23.19 36.90
CA GLN A 565 -23.45 22.06 37.32
C GLN A 565 -23.85 22.06 38.81
N ARG A 566 -23.54 23.11 39.59
CA ARG A 566 -23.95 23.22 41.00
C ARG A 566 -25.14 24.14 41.29
N GLN A 567 -25.66 24.89 40.31
CA GLN A 567 -26.83 25.75 40.54
C GLN A 567 -28.20 25.11 40.21
N VAL A 568 -28.24 23.92 39.59
CA VAL A 568 -29.53 23.24 39.26
C VAL A 568 -29.98 22.23 40.33
N ARG A 569 -29.15 21.92 41.34
CA ARG A 569 -29.53 21.04 42.47
C ARG A 569 -29.91 21.78 43.78
N ARG A 570 -30.22 23.08 43.70
CA ARG A 570 -30.77 23.86 44.85
C ARG A 570 -32.15 24.49 44.59
N ARG A 571 -32.83 24.08 43.52
CA ARG A 571 -34.25 24.35 43.29
C ARG A 571 -34.95 23.11 42.75
N GLN A 572 -35.04 22.09 43.61
CA GLN A 572 -36.08 21.06 43.65
C GLN A 572 -36.08 20.46 45.04
#